data_AF-A0A4U5NFT5-F1
#
_entry.id   AF-A0A4U5NFT5-F1
#
_cell.length_a   1.000
_cell.length_b   1.000
_cell.length_c   1.000
_cell.angle_alpha   90.00
_cell.angle_beta   90.00
_cell.angle_gamma   90.00
#
_symmetry.space_group_name_H-M   'P 1'
#
loop_
_entity.id
_entity.type
_entity.pdbx_description
1 polymer ?
#
loop_
_entity_poly.entity_id
_entity_poly.type
_entity_poly.pdbx_seq_one_letter_code
_entity_poly.pdbx_strand_id
1 'polypeptide(L)'
;MAPTARSLRDFALIALVSDPETPYSSLFVPGSRQRELCDNFVVSYRKFSNRFDPLFHIPESEIRPSQNGEVDVESTVMNVQLTMEPLEFLFLTMFSGVNVDKKALYEKLSERDQLTFRFVKMELAKQGWVTPLAYSMLLVGFPLDASSDITKEAIHETIKMDNVLVLKEFLENLEGVSRETIGFIFSDAPVIPSRRISRVVRSFVDSHK
;
A
#
# COMPACT_ATOMS: atom_id res chain seq x y z
N MET A 1 -6.89 -26.46 -13.97
CA MET A 1 -5.41 -26.51 -13.85
C MET A 1 -5.09 -27.02 -12.46
N ALA A 2 -4.13 -27.94 -12.30
CA ALA A 2 -3.74 -28.45 -10.98
C ALA A 2 -2.98 -27.36 -10.19
N PRO A 3 -3.19 -27.23 -8.87
CA PRO A 3 -2.46 -26.28 -8.05
C PRO A 3 -0.96 -26.62 -8.06
N THR A 4 -0.11 -25.60 -8.15
CA THR A 4 1.34 -25.79 -8.05
C THR A 4 1.74 -26.08 -6.60
N ALA A 5 2.91 -26.69 -6.38
CA ALA A 5 3.43 -26.92 -5.03
C ALA A 5 3.56 -25.62 -4.21
N ARG A 6 3.77 -24.48 -4.89
CA ARG A 6 3.79 -23.14 -4.26
C ARG A 6 2.39 -22.72 -3.82
N SER A 7 1.36 -22.89 -4.65
CA SER A 7 -0.01 -22.56 -4.25
C SER A 7 -0.52 -23.43 -3.10
N LEU A 8 -0.17 -24.73 -3.06
CA LEU A 8 -0.55 -25.62 -1.95
C LEU A 8 0.07 -25.19 -0.62
N ARG A 9 1.34 -24.76 -0.62
CA ARG A 9 2.01 -24.22 0.57
C ARG A 9 1.32 -22.96 1.08
N ASP A 10 0.95 -22.07 0.17
CA ASP A 10 0.34 -20.78 0.49
C ASP A 10 -1.07 -20.99 1.07
N PHE A 11 -1.88 -21.86 0.47
CA PHE A 11 -3.18 -22.27 1.03
C PHE A 11 -3.04 -22.93 2.40
N ALA A 12 -2.07 -23.82 2.59
CA ALA A 12 -1.85 -24.48 3.87
C ALA A 12 -1.45 -23.47 4.96
N LEU A 13 -0.61 -22.50 4.63
CA LEU A 13 -0.18 -21.46 5.57
C LEU A 13 -1.34 -20.54 5.99
N ILE A 14 -2.16 -20.10 5.04
CA ILE A 14 -3.35 -19.28 5.33
C ILE A 14 -4.33 -20.10 6.18
N ALA A 15 -4.67 -21.33 5.75
CA ALA A 15 -5.61 -22.19 6.47
C ALA A 15 -5.15 -22.49 7.91
N LEU A 16 -3.86 -22.77 8.13
CA LEU A 16 -3.30 -23.03 9.47
C LEU A 16 -3.34 -21.82 10.40
N VAL A 17 -3.24 -20.62 9.84
CA VAL A 17 -3.28 -19.38 10.63
C VAL A 17 -4.72 -18.94 10.90
N SER A 18 -5.63 -19.20 9.97
CA SER A 18 -7.05 -18.84 10.08
C SER A 18 -7.89 -19.86 10.87
N ASP A 19 -7.36 -21.04 11.20
CA ASP A 19 -8.07 -22.07 11.99
C ASP A 19 -8.11 -21.72 13.49
N PRO A 20 -9.29 -21.42 14.07
CA PRO A 20 -9.42 -21.10 15.50
C PRO A 20 -9.35 -22.34 16.40
N GLU A 21 -9.62 -23.55 15.88
CA GLU A 21 -9.72 -24.78 16.67
C GLU A 21 -8.32 -25.37 16.96
N THR A 22 -7.36 -25.16 16.06
CA THR A 22 -6.00 -25.69 16.21
C THR A 22 -4.95 -24.60 15.97
N PRO A 23 -4.53 -23.87 17.03
CA PRO A 23 -3.55 -22.81 16.88
C PRO A 23 -2.23 -23.37 16.33
N TYR A 24 -1.73 -22.82 15.22
CA TYR A 24 -0.42 -23.24 14.68
C TYR A 24 0.73 -23.15 15.70
N SER A 25 0.55 -22.34 16.76
CA SER A 25 1.48 -22.22 17.90
C SER A 25 1.66 -23.48 18.75
N SER A 26 0.64 -24.33 18.84
CA SER A 26 0.77 -25.62 19.52
C SER A 26 1.30 -26.71 18.59
N LEU A 27 1.27 -26.49 17.27
CA LEU A 27 1.69 -27.48 16.27
C LEU A 27 3.18 -27.40 15.94
N PHE A 28 3.78 -26.21 16.04
CA PHE A 28 5.17 -25.99 15.65
C PHE A 28 6.02 -25.41 16.78
N VAL A 29 7.20 -25.99 16.98
CA VAL A 29 8.16 -25.52 17.99
C VAL A 29 8.64 -24.10 17.65
N PRO A 30 8.76 -23.19 18.63
CA PRO A 30 9.39 -21.89 18.46
C PRO A 30 10.76 -21.98 17.77
N GLY A 31 11.00 -21.14 16.76
CA GLY A 31 12.24 -21.14 15.97
C GLY A 31 12.31 -22.20 14.87
N SER A 32 11.28 -23.05 14.73
CA SER A 32 11.17 -23.89 13.52
C SER A 32 10.78 -23.02 12.32
N ARG A 33 11.28 -23.39 11.13
CA ARG A 33 10.97 -22.67 9.88
C ARG A 33 9.46 -22.52 9.65
N GLN A 34 8.68 -23.55 9.93
CA GLN A 34 7.22 -23.53 9.77
C GLN A 34 6.56 -22.53 10.71
N ARG A 35 7.02 -22.48 11.98
CA ARG A 35 6.56 -21.49 12.96
C ARG A 35 6.91 -20.07 12.51
N GLU A 36 8.13 -19.84 12.04
CA GLU A 36 8.58 -18.53 11.52
C GLU A 36 7.72 -18.04 10.34
N LEU A 37 7.41 -18.93 9.39
CA LEU A 37 6.55 -18.57 8.25
C LEU A 37 5.15 -18.12 8.70
N CYS A 38 4.55 -18.84 9.66
CA CYS A 38 3.23 -18.50 10.19
C CYS A 38 3.25 -17.23 11.04
N ASP A 39 4.27 -17.05 11.89
CA ASP A 39 4.45 -15.85 12.70
C ASP A 39 4.62 -14.61 11.79
N ASN A 40 5.44 -14.71 10.73
CA ASN A 40 5.61 -13.66 9.73
C ASN A 40 4.30 -13.35 8.98
N PHE A 41 3.54 -14.38 8.62
CA PHE A 41 2.24 -14.20 7.97
C PHE A 41 1.28 -13.45 8.89
N VAL A 42 1.08 -13.89 10.14
CA VAL A 42 0.18 -13.22 11.10
C VAL A 42 0.53 -11.75 11.27
N VAL A 43 1.82 -11.44 11.46
CA VAL A 43 2.26 -10.07 11.66
C VAL A 43 2.06 -9.21 10.42
N SER A 44 2.41 -9.72 9.24
CA SER A 44 2.26 -8.98 7.98
C SER A 44 0.80 -8.87 7.54
N TYR A 45 0.00 -9.91 7.71
CA TYR A 45 -1.43 -9.93 7.41
C TYR A 45 -2.19 -8.94 8.29
N ARG A 46 -1.90 -8.88 9.60
CA ARG A 46 -2.49 -7.86 10.47
C ARG A 46 -2.19 -6.44 9.99
N LYS A 47 -0.96 -6.17 9.54
CA LYS A 47 -0.59 -4.86 8.98
C LYS A 47 -1.33 -4.58 7.67
N PHE A 48 -1.45 -5.59 6.81
CA PHE A 48 -2.17 -5.53 5.56
C PHE A 48 -3.66 -5.24 5.79
N SER A 49 -4.33 -6.03 6.62
CA SER A 49 -5.74 -5.89 6.98
C SER A 49 -6.05 -4.53 7.60
N ASN A 50 -5.28 -4.10 8.61
CA ASN A 50 -5.47 -2.79 9.24
C ASN A 50 -5.37 -1.61 8.25
N ARG A 51 -4.68 -1.83 7.14
CA ARG A 51 -4.43 -0.81 6.12
C ARG A 51 -5.49 -0.83 5.02
N PHE A 52 -5.86 -1.99 4.51
CA PHE A 52 -6.72 -2.11 3.32
C PHE A 52 -8.18 -2.43 3.66
N ASP A 53 -8.47 -3.20 4.71
CA ASP A 53 -9.84 -3.61 5.06
C ASP A 53 -10.79 -2.43 5.34
N PRO A 54 -10.35 -1.27 5.89
CA PRO A 54 -11.21 -0.10 6.03
C PRO A 54 -11.69 0.50 4.70
N LEU A 55 -11.01 0.18 3.59
CA LEU A 55 -11.22 0.81 2.28
C LEU A 55 -11.65 -0.19 1.19
N PHE A 56 -11.24 -1.45 1.31
CA PHE A 56 -11.37 -2.47 0.27
C PHE A 56 -11.74 -3.81 0.89
N HIS A 57 -12.57 -4.58 0.18
CA HIS A 57 -12.78 -5.98 0.53
C HIS A 57 -11.81 -6.86 -0.27
N ILE A 58 -10.75 -7.33 0.37
CA ILE A 58 -9.76 -8.24 -0.26
C ILE A 58 -10.05 -9.66 0.21
N PRO A 59 -10.53 -10.57 -0.67
CA PRO A 59 -10.80 -11.94 -0.29
C PRO A 59 -9.52 -12.67 0.16
N GLU A 60 -9.61 -13.46 1.23
CA GLU A 60 -8.47 -14.26 1.72
C GLU A 60 -7.90 -15.19 0.64
N SER A 61 -8.75 -15.66 -0.27
CA SER A 61 -8.35 -16.49 -1.42
C SER A 61 -7.41 -15.79 -2.40
N GLU A 62 -7.32 -14.47 -2.37
CA GLU A 62 -6.42 -13.68 -3.23
C GLU A 62 -5.10 -13.33 -2.58
N ILE A 63 -5.01 -13.48 -1.25
CA ILE A 63 -3.81 -13.19 -0.48
C ILE A 63 -2.72 -14.19 -0.86
N ARG A 64 -1.52 -13.67 -1.12
CA ARG A 64 -0.34 -14.46 -1.44
C ARG A 64 0.76 -14.20 -0.41
N PRO A 65 1.22 -15.22 0.32
CA PRO A 65 2.42 -15.11 1.11
C PRO A 65 3.67 -15.22 0.22
N SER A 66 4.69 -14.47 0.58
CA SER A 66 6.01 -14.53 -0.02
C SER A 66 6.79 -15.75 0.49
N GLN A 67 8.02 -15.95 -0.01
CA GLN A 67 8.85 -17.09 0.41
C GLN A 67 9.14 -17.12 1.92
N ASN A 68 9.18 -15.95 2.58
CA ASN A 68 9.42 -15.80 4.02
C ASN A 68 8.13 -15.86 4.88
N GLY A 69 6.97 -16.06 4.26
CA GLY A 69 5.67 -16.12 4.93
C GLY A 69 4.96 -14.76 5.07
N GLU A 70 5.62 -13.63 4.82
CA GLU A 70 4.96 -12.32 4.84
C GLU A 70 3.98 -12.16 3.67
N VAL A 71 2.91 -11.38 3.82
CA VAL A 71 2.04 -11.01 2.70
C VAL A 71 2.85 -10.32 1.60
N ASP A 72 2.81 -10.90 0.41
CA ASP A 72 3.31 -10.30 -0.82
C ASP A 72 2.22 -9.36 -1.36
N VAL A 73 2.35 -8.07 -1.03
CA VAL A 73 1.38 -7.04 -1.41
C VAL A 73 1.26 -6.92 -2.93
N GLU A 74 2.36 -7.03 -3.66
CA GLU A 74 2.36 -6.92 -5.13
C GLU A 74 1.60 -8.10 -5.75
N SER A 75 1.97 -9.33 -5.41
CA SER A 75 1.26 -10.52 -5.91
C SER A 75 -0.21 -10.55 -5.48
N THR A 76 -0.54 -10.08 -4.27
CA THR A 76 -1.92 -10.02 -3.76
C THR A 76 -2.75 -9.01 -4.53
N VAL A 77 -2.25 -7.78 -4.70
CA VAL A 77 -2.93 -6.72 -5.47
C VAL A 77 -3.12 -7.15 -6.92
N MET A 78 -2.09 -7.75 -7.54
CA MET A 78 -2.22 -8.20 -8.94
C MET A 78 -3.21 -9.34 -9.13
N ASN A 79 -3.43 -10.20 -8.13
CA ASN A 79 -4.46 -11.24 -8.23
C ASN A 79 -5.88 -10.69 -8.16
N VAL A 80 -6.14 -9.71 -7.28
CA VAL A 80 -7.48 -9.12 -7.18
C VAL A 80 -7.87 -8.32 -8.43
N GLN A 81 -6.93 -7.98 -9.31
CA GLN A 81 -7.21 -7.23 -10.54
C GLN A 81 -8.32 -7.87 -11.41
N LEU A 82 -8.42 -9.21 -11.42
CA LEU A 82 -9.39 -9.93 -12.24
C LEU A 82 -10.79 -10.02 -11.60
N THR A 83 -10.87 -9.83 -10.28
CA THR A 83 -12.09 -10.02 -9.49
C THR A 83 -12.66 -8.72 -8.93
N MET A 84 -11.87 -7.65 -8.95
CA MET A 84 -12.22 -6.32 -8.46
C MET A 84 -12.64 -5.39 -9.59
N GLU A 85 -13.60 -4.50 -9.32
CA GLU A 85 -14.03 -3.49 -10.28
C GLU A 85 -12.87 -2.54 -10.64
N PRO A 86 -12.75 -2.09 -11.92
CA PRO A 86 -11.61 -1.29 -12.37
C PRO A 86 -11.34 -0.02 -11.55
N LEU A 87 -12.39 0.68 -11.12
CA LEU A 87 -12.26 1.89 -10.31
C LEU A 87 -11.73 1.57 -8.90
N GLU A 88 -12.24 0.51 -8.28
CA GLU A 88 -11.78 0.06 -6.97
C GLU A 88 -10.32 -0.41 -7.04
N PHE A 89 -9.98 -1.16 -8.09
CA PHE A 89 -8.60 -1.59 -8.35
C PHE A 89 -7.66 -0.38 -8.53
N LEU A 90 -8.08 0.67 -9.23
CA LEU A 90 -7.30 1.90 -9.35
C LEU A 90 -7.01 2.52 -7.98
N PHE A 91 -8.00 2.66 -7.10
CA PHE A 91 -7.78 3.16 -5.74
C PHE A 91 -6.85 2.24 -4.94
N LEU A 92 -7.04 0.92 -5.02
CA LEU A 92 -6.17 -0.04 -4.34
C LEU A 92 -4.70 0.12 -4.77
N THR A 93 -4.45 0.34 -6.06
CA THR A 93 -3.07 0.56 -6.57
C THR A 93 -2.45 1.86 -6.04
N MET A 94 -3.26 2.91 -5.86
CA MET A 94 -2.82 4.18 -5.25
C MET A 94 -2.46 3.98 -3.77
N PHE A 95 -3.28 3.26 -3.01
CA PHE A 95 -2.98 3.04 -1.59
C PHE A 95 -1.88 2.01 -1.37
N SER A 96 -1.71 1.02 -2.25
CA SER A 96 -0.67 -0.01 -2.09
C SER A 96 0.70 0.43 -2.59
N GLY A 97 0.76 1.31 -3.59
CA GLY A 97 2.02 1.69 -4.24
C GLY A 97 2.59 0.59 -5.13
N VAL A 98 1.78 -0.41 -5.51
CA VAL A 98 2.18 -1.42 -6.48
C VAL A 98 2.49 -0.75 -7.81
N ASN A 99 3.58 -1.21 -8.45
CA ASN A 99 4.09 -0.60 -9.66
C ASN A 99 3.26 -1.01 -10.88
N VAL A 100 2.18 -0.27 -11.11
CA VAL A 100 1.33 -0.37 -12.30
C VAL A 100 1.20 1.00 -12.95
N ASP A 101 0.90 1.01 -14.24
CA ASP A 101 0.57 2.25 -14.96
C ASP A 101 -0.83 2.73 -14.55
N LYS A 102 -0.88 3.50 -13.45
CA LYS A 102 -2.11 4.06 -12.89
C LYS A 102 -2.81 5.00 -13.88
N LYS A 103 -2.05 5.66 -14.76
CA LYS A 103 -2.59 6.52 -15.82
C LYS A 103 -3.34 5.68 -16.85
N ALA A 104 -2.73 4.60 -17.35
CA ALA A 104 -3.40 3.68 -18.25
C ALA A 104 -4.62 3.00 -17.60
N LEU A 105 -4.57 2.70 -16.29
CA LEU A 105 -5.75 2.19 -15.57
C LEU A 105 -6.87 3.23 -15.53
N TYR A 106 -6.56 4.50 -15.22
CA TYR A 106 -7.53 5.59 -15.22
C TYR A 106 -8.12 5.86 -16.62
N GLU A 107 -7.31 5.85 -17.66
CA GLU A 107 -7.76 6.07 -19.05
C GLU A 107 -8.67 4.96 -19.58
N LYS A 108 -8.58 3.75 -19.02
CA LYS A 108 -9.48 2.62 -19.34
C LYS A 108 -10.84 2.71 -18.64
N LEU A 109 -10.99 3.60 -17.65
CA LEU A 109 -12.26 3.79 -16.96
C LEU A 109 -13.30 4.42 -17.91
N SER A 110 -14.56 4.03 -17.73
CA SER A 110 -15.68 4.69 -18.40
C SER A 110 -15.79 6.16 -17.98
N GLU A 111 -16.42 7.02 -18.77
CA GLU A 111 -16.66 8.42 -18.38
C GLU A 111 -17.41 8.52 -17.03
N ARG A 112 -18.35 7.61 -16.80
CA ARG A 112 -19.09 7.51 -15.53
C ARG A 112 -18.15 7.19 -14.36
N ASP A 113 -17.21 6.27 -14.55
CA ASP A 113 -16.26 5.89 -13.50
C ASP A 113 -15.22 6.98 -13.27
N GLN A 114 -14.79 7.71 -14.31
CA GLN A 114 -13.92 8.88 -14.16
C GLN A 114 -14.62 10.01 -13.38
N LEU A 115 -15.91 10.24 -13.62
CA LEU A 115 -16.70 11.16 -12.80
C LEU A 115 -16.81 10.65 -11.36
N THR A 116 -17.11 9.36 -11.19
CA THR A 116 -17.19 8.73 -9.86
C THR A 116 -15.88 8.85 -9.09
N PHE A 117 -14.74 8.61 -9.75
CA PHE A 117 -13.40 8.82 -9.20
C PHE A 117 -13.22 10.22 -8.63
N ARG A 118 -13.67 11.26 -9.36
CA ARG A 118 -13.59 12.66 -8.90
C ARG A 118 -14.40 12.90 -7.64
N PHE A 119 -15.58 12.30 -7.50
CA PHE A 119 -16.39 12.44 -6.29
C PHE A 119 -15.79 11.66 -5.13
N VAL A 120 -15.43 10.38 -5.34
CA VAL A 120 -14.91 9.50 -4.30
C VAL A 120 -13.60 10.03 -3.71
N LYS A 121 -12.66 10.51 -4.54
CA LYS A 121 -11.39 11.07 -4.03
C LYS A 121 -11.61 12.29 -3.12
N MET A 122 -12.62 13.12 -3.40
CA MET A 122 -12.95 14.29 -2.59
C MET A 122 -13.60 13.88 -1.25
N GLU A 123 -14.47 12.87 -1.27
CA GLU A 123 -15.06 12.33 -0.04
C GLU A 123 -14.03 11.62 0.85
N LEU A 124 -13.09 10.88 0.25
CA LEU A 124 -11.96 10.28 0.95
C LEU A 124 -11.07 11.36 1.59
N ALA A 125 -10.77 12.44 0.88
CA ALA A 125 -9.98 13.55 1.42
C ALA A 125 -10.66 14.21 2.64
N LYS A 126 -11.98 14.39 2.63
CA LYS A 126 -12.75 14.87 3.79
C LYS A 126 -12.65 13.95 5.02
N GLN A 127 -12.39 12.67 4.79
CA GLN A 127 -12.18 11.66 5.84
C GLN A 127 -10.71 11.53 6.26
N GLY A 128 -9.81 12.35 5.69
CA GLY A 128 -8.38 12.35 5.98
C GLY A 128 -7.55 11.41 5.09
N TRP A 129 -8.12 10.88 4.01
CA TRP A 129 -7.43 10.06 3.00
C TRP A 129 -7.14 10.91 1.75
N VAL A 130 -6.01 11.58 1.76
CA VAL A 130 -5.53 12.56 0.77
C VAL A 130 -4.70 11.88 -0.35
N THR A 131 -4.18 10.66 -0.13
CA THR A 131 -3.40 9.90 -1.14
C THR A 131 -4.04 9.91 -2.54
N PRO A 132 -5.34 9.62 -2.74
CA PRO A 132 -5.93 9.64 -4.08
C PRO A 132 -6.01 11.03 -4.71
N LEU A 133 -6.09 12.09 -3.89
CA LEU A 133 -6.08 13.47 -4.38
C LEU A 133 -4.71 13.81 -4.96
N ALA A 134 -3.63 13.45 -4.27
CA ALA A 134 -2.26 13.61 -4.76
C ALA A 134 -2.03 12.82 -6.06
N TYR A 135 -2.41 11.55 -6.10
CA TYR A 135 -2.32 10.75 -7.32
C TYR A 135 -3.11 11.35 -8.48
N SER A 136 -4.24 12.00 -8.22
CA SER A 136 -5.02 12.58 -9.30
C SER A 136 -4.28 13.69 -10.06
N MET A 137 -3.31 14.37 -9.42
CA MET A 137 -2.40 15.31 -10.10
C MET A 137 -1.43 14.56 -11.02
N LEU A 138 -0.84 13.46 -10.53
CA LEU A 138 0.06 12.61 -11.31
C LEU A 138 -0.64 11.99 -12.53
N LEU A 139 -1.89 11.55 -12.38
CA LEU A 139 -2.67 10.97 -13.47
C LEU A 139 -2.87 11.93 -14.66
N VAL A 140 -3.01 13.23 -14.38
CA VAL A 140 -3.14 14.26 -15.42
C VAL A 140 -1.81 14.90 -15.82
N GLY A 141 -0.68 14.33 -15.36
CA GLY A 141 0.67 14.74 -15.77
C GLY A 141 1.21 15.97 -15.05
N PHE A 142 0.63 16.35 -13.92
CA PHE A 142 1.17 17.42 -13.08
C PHE A 142 2.02 16.81 -11.95
N PRO A 143 3.26 17.28 -11.75
CA PRO A 143 4.07 16.87 -10.61
C PRO A 143 3.45 17.37 -9.29
N LEU A 144 3.92 16.80 -8.19
CA LEU A 144 3.48 17.19 -6.85
C LEU A 144 4.24 18.44 -6.39
N ASP A 145 3.54 19.54 -6.16
CA ASP A 145 4.15 20.76 -5.64
C ASP A 145 4.59 20.58 -4.19
N ALA A 146 5.88 20.76 -3.92
CA ALA A 146 6.47 20.61 -2.59
C ALA A 146 6.00 21.67 -1.58
N SER A 147 5.39 22.76 -2.03
CA SER A 147 4.81 23.81 -1.20
C SER A 147 3.31 23.62 -0.92
N SER A 148 2.68 22.60 -1.50
CA SER A 148 1.25 22.33 -1.36
C SER A 148 0.91 21.58 -0.08
N ASP A 149 -0.11 22.05 0.64
CA ASP A 149 -0.67 21.35 1.81
C ASP A 149 -1.16 19.94 1.45
N ILE A 150 -1.74 19.76 0.25
CA ILE A 150 -2.20 18.44 -0.23
C ILE A 150 -1.03 17.46 -0.33
N THR A 151 0.10 17.92 -0.87
CA THR A 151 1.31 17.09 -1.01
C THR A 151 1.88 16.75 0.36
N LYS A 152 1.96 17.73 1.28
CA LYS A 152 2.40 17.51 2.67
C LYS A 152 1.51 16.48 3.38
N GLU A 153 0.19 16.65 3.31
CA GLU A 153 -0.78 15.74 3.94
C GLU A 153 -0.70 14.33 3.36
N ALA A 154 -0.59 14.20 2.03
CA ALA A 154 -0.44 12.89 1.38
C ALA A 154 0.88 12.21 1.79
N ILE A 155 1.99 12.94 1.88
CA ILE A 155 3.27 12.40 2.39
C ILE A 155 3.11 11.97 3.86
N HIS A 156 2.50 12.79 4.70
CA HIS A 156 2.24 12.44 6.11
C HIS A 156 1.36 11.20 6.26
N GLU A 157 0.32 11.08 5.44
CA GLU A 157 -0.53 9.90 5.38
C GLU A 157 0.29 8.64 5.04
N THR A 158 1.15 8.71 4.01
CA THR A 158 1.99 7.57 3.62
C THR A 158 3.00 7.19 4.70
N ILE A 159 3.54 8.16 5.44
CA ILE A 159 4.42 7.93 6.60
C ILE A 159 3.65 7.23 7.71
N LYS A 160 2.44 7.71 8.03
CA LYS A 160 1.56 7.13 9.05
C LYS A 160 1.18 5.68 8.72
N MET A 161 1.02 5.37 7.44
CA MET A 161 0.72 4.02 6.94
C MET A 161 1.94 3.12 6.76
N ASP A 162 3.15 3.61 7.06
CA ASP A 162 4.40 2.92 6.80
C ASP A 162 4.53 2.47 5.33
N ASN A 163 4.01 3.27 4.38
CA ASN A 163 4.04 2.94 2.96
C ASN A 163 5.29 3.44 2.25
N VAL A 164 6.31 2.59 2.25
CA VAL A 164 7.57 2.87 1.58
C VAL A 164 7.42 3.08 0.07
N LEU A 165 6.51 2.36 -0.60
CA LEU A 165 6.40 2.41 -2.07
C LEU A 165 5.74 3.72 -2.52
N VAL A 166 4.58 4.06 -1.96
CA VAL A 166 3.91 5.33 -2.29
C VAL A 166 4.76 6.52 -1.86
N LEU A 167 5.43 6.45 -0.70
CA LEU A 167 6.31 7.54 -0.28
C LEU A 167 7.43 7.78 -1.32
N LYS A 168 8.09 6.73 -1.80
CA LYS A 168 9.10 6.87 -2.86
C LYS A 168 8.52 7.47 -4.13
N GLU A 169 7.38 6.96 -4.58
CA GLU A 169 6.70 7.45 -5.78
C GLU A 169 6.35 8.94 -5.66
N PHE A 170 5.83 9.38 -4.50
CA PHE A 170 5.55 10.80 -4.26
C PHE A 170 6.82 11.64 -4.27
N LEU A 171 7.86 11.22 -3.56
CA LEU A 171 9.12 11.97 -3.49
C LEU A 171 9.82 12.08 -4.86
N GLU A 172 9.73 11.05 -5.69
CA GLU A 172 10.29 11.05 -7.06
C GLU A 172 9.54 12.00 -8.01
N ASN A 173 8.28 12.33 -7.71
CA ASN A 173 7.45 13.22 -8.53
C ASN A 173 7.27 14.61 -7.90
N LEU A 174 8.07 14.98 -6.90
CA LEU A 174 8.05 16.32 -6.31
C LEU A 174 8.68 17.36 -7.25
N GLU A 175 8.05 18.52 -7.36
CA GLU A 175 8.59 19.73 -7.97
C GLU A 175 8.71 20.84 -6.92
N GLY A 176 9.61 21.82 -7.15
CA GLY A 176 9.80 22.94 -6.22
C GLY A 176 10.56 22.55 -4.95
N VAL A 177 11.40 21.51 -5.01
CA VAL A 177 12.18 21.02 -3.87
C VAL A 177 13.28 22.03 -3.51
N SER A 178 13.20 22.58 -2.31
CA SER A 178 14.19 23.45 -1.67
C SER A 178 14.35 23.04 -0.21
N ARG A 179 15.32 23.63 0.48
CA ARG A 179 15.49 23.38 1.92
C ARG A 179 14.25 23.79 2.72
N GLU A 180 13.60 24.89 2.34
CA GLU A 180 12.37 25.38 2.96
C GLU A 180 11.21 24.42 2.71
N THR A 181 11.01 23.98 1.46
CA THR A 181 9.89 23.08 1.13
C THR A 181 10.09 21.67 1.70
N ILE A 182 11.32 21.18 1.80
CA ILE A 182 11.65 19.95 2.55
C ILE A 182 11.29 20.11 4.03
N GLY A 183 11.68 21.24 4.64
CA GLY A 183 11.34 21.56 6.02
C GLY A 183 9.82 21.58 6.23
N PHE A 184 9.08 22.17 5.29
CA PHE A 184 7.62 22.20 5.30
C PHE A 184 7.00 20.81 5.16
N ILE A 185 7.37 20.02 4.14
CA ILE A 185 6.80 18.69 3.87
C ILE A 185 6.94 17.73 5.05
N PHE A 186 8.06 17.79 5.77
CA PHE A 186 8.33 16.88 6.89
C PHE A 186 8.12 17.52 8.27
N SER A 187 7.68 18.79 8.33
CA SER A 187 7.28 19.44 9.58
C SER A 187 6.01 18.81 10.13
N ASP A 188 5.93 18.61 11.44
CA ASP A 188 4.72 18.12 12.12
C ASP A 188 4.25 16.72 11.68
N ALA A 189 5.18 15.87 11.22
CA ALA A 189 4.85 14.48 10.89
C ALA A 189 4.17 13.79 12.10
N PRO A 190 2.98 13.19 11.92
CA PRO A 190 2.07 12.84 13.02
C PRO A 190 2.56 11.67 13.89
N VAL A 191 3.58 10.93 13.44
CA VAL A 191 4.07 9.71 14.08
C VAL A 191 5.57 9.58 13.88
N ILE A 192 6.26 8.96 14.83
CA ILE A 192 7.66 8.56 14.68
C ILE A 192 7.74 7.54 13.52
N PRO A 193 8.42 7.86 12.41
CA PRO A 193 8.48 6.98 11.26
C PRO A 193 9.20 5.66 11.57
N SER A 194 8.82 4.60 10.87
CA SER A 194 9.55 3.34 10.92
C SER A 194 10.99 3.52 10.43
N ARG A 195 11.91 2.61 10.79
CA ARG A 195 13.29 2.63 10.30
C ARG A 195 13.39 2.65 8.77
N ARG A 196 12.42 2.02 8.07
CA ARG A 196 12.38 1.96 6.61
C ARG A 196 11.99 3.32 6.04
N ILE A 197 10.92 3.93 6.55
CA ILE A 197 10.49 5.27 6.17
C ILE A 197 11.59 6.30 6.47
N SER A 198 12.20 6.26 7.67
CA SER A 198 13.30 7.16 8.02
C SER A 198 14.51 7.04 7.09
N ARG A 199 14.73 5.86 6.47
CA ARG A 199 15.80 5.68 5.50
C ARG A 199 15.45 6.34 4.16
N VAL A 200 14.21 6.19 3.70
CA VAL A 200 13.72 6.87 2.48
C VAL A 200 13.79 8.38 2.64
N VAL A 201 13.24 8.91 3.74
CA VAL A 201 13.25 10.37 4.02
C VAL A 201 14.68 10.90 4.09
N ARG A 202 15.58 10.25 4.83
CA ARG A 202 16.99 10.69 4.90
C ARG A 202 17.67 10.67 3.53
N SER A 203 17.48 9.59 2.76
CA SER A 203 18.05 9.48 1.42
C SER A 203 17.58 10.60 0.51
N PHE A 204 16.30 10.97 0.57
CA PHE A 204 15.73 12.07 -0.19
C PHE A 204 16.26 13.43 0.28
N VAL A 205 16.33 13.67 1.59
CA VAL A 205 16.89 14.92 2.13
C VAL A 205 18.35 15.07 1.76
N ASP A 206 19.14 14.00 1.85
CA ASP A 206 20.57 14.02 1.54
C ASP A 206 20.86 14.23 0.05
N SER A 207 19.96 13.81 -0.85
CA SER A 207 20.11 14.06 -2.30
C SER A 207 19.77 15.50 -2.73
N HIS A 208 19.23 16.31 -1.82
CA HIS A 208 18.81 17.70 -2.07
C HIS A 208 19.49 18.69 -1.11
N LYS A 209 20.59 18.28 -0.48
CA LYS A 209 21.54 19.14 0.25
C LYS A 209 22.62 19.65 -0.68
#